data_AF-A0A915BD50-F1
#
_entry.id   AF-A0A915BD50-F1
#
_cell.length_a   1.000
_cell.length_b   1.000
_cell.length_c   1.000
_cell.angle_alpha   90.00
_cell.angle_beta   90.00
_cell.angle_gamma   90.00
#
_symmetry.space_group_name_H-M   'P 1'
#
loop_
_entity.id
_entity.type
_entity.pdbx_description
1 polymer ?
#
loop_
_entity_poly.entity_id
_entity_poly.type
_entity_poly.pdbx_seq_one_letter_code
_entity_poly.pdbx_strand_id
1 'polypeptide(L)'
;MLRRIVFICRRSTMRFSDDPRLRSHRSFSAWIDVKSNLTESASEDLDVEKTFTNAEVQRLLGELTGLDLEGKIFAPRRTQRQERSHYALMTDHMYAETLERMKDEGRHFLQFVPVKEPRADTFTVLANDEEIAGFDESKFVFTDVTFDATDQVYSAFRLFN
;
A
#
# COMPACT_ATOMS: atom_id res chain seq x y z
N MET A 1 18.63 50.42 -23.92
CA MET A 1 19.25 49.57 -22.89
C MET A 1 18.27 49.39 -21.75
N LEU A 2 18.10 48.17 -21.21
CA LEU A 2 17.72 47.89 -19.82
C LEU A 2 17.84 46.36 -19.60
N ARG A 3 18.32 45.93 -18.44
CA ARG A 3 18.97 44.63 -18.26
C ARG A 3 18.01 43.60 -17.66
N ARG A 4 17.95 42.39 -18.24
CA ARG A 4 17.41 41.20 -17.57
C ARG A 4 18.22 40.93 -16.30
N ILE A 5 17.55 40.74 -15.17
CA ILE A 5 18.15 40.15 -13.96
C ILE A 5 17.53 38.76 -13.79
N VAL A 6 18.34 37.73 -14.05
CA VAL A 6 17.99 36.33 -13.78
C VAL A 6 18.61 35.97 -12.44
N PHE A 7 17.79 35.70 -11.42
CA PHE A 7 18.26 35.17 -10.16
C PHE A 7 18.59 33.67 -10.31
N ILE A 8 19.87 33.36 -10.53
CA ILE A 8 20.37 31.98 -10.48
C ILE A 8 20.53 31.59 -9.02
N CYS A 9 19.53 30.89 -8.47
CA CYS A 9 19.64 30.28 -7.15
C CYS A 9 20.60 29.08 -7.21
N ARG A 10 21.86 29.28 -6.79
CA ARG A 10 22.84 28.20 -6.65
C ARG A 10 22.40 27.26 -5.52
N ARG A 11 21.79 26.13 -5.86
CA ARG A 11 21.47 25.06 -4.91
C ARG A 11 22.75 24.31 -4.56
N SER A 12 23.29 24.54 -3.36
CA SER A 12 24.44 23.79 -2.83
C SER A 12 24.08 22.32 -2.65
N THR A 13 24.77 21.43 -3.36
CA THR A 13 24.66 19.98 -3.18
C THR A 13 25.47 19.55 -1.96
N MET A 14 24.85 19.57 -0.77
CA MET A 14 25.34 18.74 0.34
C MET A 14 25.19 17.28 -0.09
N ARG A 15 26.33 16.64 -0.40
CA ARG A 15 26.41 15.19 -0.55
C ARG A 15 26.35 14.61 0.86
N PHE A 16 25.31 13.86 1.17
CA PHE A 16 25.27 13.06 2.39
C PHE A 16 26.32 11.95 2.23
N SER A 17 27.18 11.78 3.22
CA SER A 17 28.23 10.75 3.18
C SER A 17 27.64 9.39 3.57
N ASP A 18 27.81 8.39 2.72
CA ASP A 18 27.41 7.01 3.03
C ASP A 18 28.35 6.42 4.10
N ASP A 19 27.86 6.27 5.33
CA ASP A 19 28.59 5.64 6.44
C ASP A 19 28.23 4.14 6.54
N PRO A 20 29.17 3.21 6.24
CA PRO A 20 28.85 1.79 6.02
C PRO A 20 28.64 0.96 7.31
N ARG A 21 28.26 1.58 8.44
CA ARG A 21 28.22 0.90 9.76
C ARG A 21 26.88 0.85 10.48
N LEU A 22 25.81 1.42 9.91
CA LEU A 22 24.46 1.21 10.43
C LEU A 22 23.89 -0.14 9.94
N ARG A 23 24.25 -1.19 10.67
CA ARG A 23 23.73 -2.55 10.49
C ARG A 23 22.23 -2.57 10.84
N SER A 24 21.38 -2.33 9.84
CA SER A 24 19.93 -2.32 10.00
C SER A 24 19.43 -3.72 10.37
N HIS A 25 19.25 -3.94 11.68
CA HIS A 25 18.58 -5.12 12.19
C HIS A 25 17.09 -5.00 11.86
N ARG A 26 16.67 -5.69 10.79
CA ARG A 26 15.25 -5.93 10.55
C ARG A 26 14.68 -6.62 11.77
N SER A 27 13.81 -5.92 12.48
CA SER A 27 12.85 -6.56 13.38
C SER A 27 11.85 -7.26 12.46
N PHE A 28 12.26 -8.47 12.06
CA PHE A 28 11.52 -9.64 11.59
C PHE A 28 10.05 -9.73 12.00
N SER A 29 9.23 -10.71 11.56
CA SER A 29 9.40 -12.06 10.96
C SER A 29 9.49 -11.99 9.46
N ALA A 30 8.34 -12.09 8.78
CA ALA A 30 8.13 -11.14 7.72
C ALA A 30 8.11 -9.72 8.33
N TRP A 31 7.33 -9.52 9.42
CA TRP A 31 7.15 -8.22 10.11
C TRP A 31 7.07 -8.25 11.68
N ILE A 32 6.79 -9.38 12.38
CA ILE A 32 7.05 -9.63 13.85
C ILE A 32 7.65 -11.06 14.15
N ASP A 33 8.96 -11.26 14.43
CA ASP A 33 9.55 -12.54 14.94
C ASP A 33 9.66 -12.43 16.43
N VAL A 34 8.76 -13.15 17.08
CA VAL A 34 8.72 -13.26 18.53
C VAL A 34 9.79 -14.28 18.94
N LYS A 35 11.06 -13.87 18.81
CA LYS A 35 12.17 -14.31 19.66
C LYS A 35 12.48 -13.30 20.75
N SER A 36 11.48 -12.51 21.15
CA SER A 36 11.47 -11.82 22.43
C SER A 36 10.94 -12.77 23.50
N ASN A 37 11.77 -13.03 24.52
CA ASN A 37 11.42 -13.86 25.68
C ASN A 37 10.31 -13.20 26.51
N LEU A 38 9.04 -13.40 26.14
CA LEU A 38 7.90 -12.89 26.88
C LEU A 38 6.80 -13.95 27.04
N THR A 39 6.98 -14.75 28.11
CA THR A 39 5.95 -15.48 28.87
C THR A 39 5.02 -16.45 28.14
N GLU A 40 5.14 -17.72 28.51
CA GLU A 40 4.25 -18.85 28.22
C GLU A 40 2.81 -18.62 28.75
N SER A 41 1.94 -17.90 28.02
CA SER A 41 0.49 -17.88 28.32
C SER A 41 -0.41 -17.37 27.18
N ALA A 42 -0.22 -17.83 25.93
CA ALA A 42 -1.21 -17.66 24.85
C ALA A 42 -0.89 -18.59 23.65
N SER A 43 -1.07 -19.90 23.80
CA SER A 43 -1.07 -20.84 22.67
C SER A 43 -2.47 -20.94 22.05
N GLU A 44 -3.00 -19.80 21.63
CA GLU A 44 -4.23 -19.71 20.85
C GLU A 44 -3.87 -19.18 19.46
N ASP A 45 -4.38 -19.81 18.40
CA ASP A 45 -4.22 -19.31 17.02
C ASP A 45 -4.96 -17.97 16.90
N LEU A 46 -4.23 -16.87 17.10
CA LEU A 46 -4.74 -15.52 16.98
C LEU A 46 -4.97 -15.18 15.51
N ASP A 47 -6.23 -15.30 15.07
CA ASP A 47 -6.71 -14.84 13.77
C ASP A 47 -6.43 -13.35 13.59
N VAL A 48 -5.34 -13.05 12.86
CA VAL A 48 -4.83 -11.69 12.65
C VAL A 48 -5.78 -10.89 11.78
N GLU A 49 -6.40 -11.51 10.76
CA GLU A 49 -7.31 -10.84 9.83
C GLU A 49 -8.59 -10.35 10.55
N LYS A 50 -9.17 -11.21 11.39
CA LYS A 50 -10.33 -10.87 12.23
C LYS A 50 -9.99 -9.87 13.33
N THR A 51 -8.82 -10.00 13.94
CA THR A 51 -8.35 -9.04 14.96
C THR A 51 -8.15 -7.66 14.35
N PHE A 52 -7.55 -7.58 13.16
CA PHE A 52 -7.37 -6.33 12.42
C PHE A 52 -8.71 -5.69 12.03
N THR A 53 -9.71 -6.50 11.66
CA THR A 53 -11.04 -6.02 11.25
C THR A 53 -11.91 -5.54 12.43
N ASN A 54 -11.47 -5.74 13.67
CA ASN A 54 -12.20 -5.30 14.87
C ASN A 54 -12.32 -3.76 14.94
N ALA A 55 -13.53 -3.25 15.15
CA ALA A 55 -13.83 -1.82 15.23
C ALA A 55 -13.01 -1.08 16.32
N GLU A 56 -12.74 -1.72 17.46
CA GLU A 56 -11.93 -1.13 18.53
C GLU A 56 -10.46 -0.99 18.13
N VAL A 57 -9.92 -1.97 17.40
CA VAL A 57 -8.56 -1.94 16.85
C VAL A 57 -8.44 -0.88 15.77
N GLN A 58 -9.40 -0.82 14.84
CA GLN A 58 -9.44 0.22 13.80
C GLN A 58 -9.59 1.63 14.38
N ARG A 59 -10.38 1.80 15.44
CA ARG A 59 -10.48 3.08 16.18
C ARG A 59 -9.14 3.47 16.78
N LEU A 60 -8.49 2.57 17.51
CA LEU A 60 -7.19 2.83 18.14
C LEU A 60 -6.09 3.14 17.10
N LEU A 61 -6.06 2.42 15.98
CA LEU A 61 -5.13 2.67 14.87
C LEU A 61 -5.38 4.04 14.21
N GLY A 62 -6.65 4.45 14.07
CA GLY A 62 -7.04 5.78 13.61
C GLY A 62 -6.61 6.90 14.58
N GLU A 63 -6.87 6.73 15.88
CA GLU A 63 -6.45 7.67 16.93
C GLU A 63 -4.91 7.81 17.00
N LEU A 64 -4.18 6.69 16.90
CA LEU A 64 -2.71 6.67 16.91
C LEU A 64 -2.09 7.31 15.65
N THR A 65 -2.72 7.12 14.49
CA THR A 65 -2.25 7.68 13.21
C THR A 65 -2.51 9.18 13.12
N GLY A 66 -3.65 9.63 13.65
CA GLY A 66 -4.10 11.01 13.62
C GLY A 66 -4.52 11.50 12.23
N LEU A 67 -5.14 12.69 12.20
CA LEU A 67 -5.64 13.34 10.98
C LEU A 67 -4.91 14.67 10.75
N ASP A 68 -3.90 14.67 9.89
CA ASP A 68 -3.10 15.85 9.52
C ASP A 68 -3.39 16.27 8.07
N LEU A 69 -4.34 17.21 7.94
CA LEU A 69 -4.83 17.69 6.65
C LEU A 69 -3.75 18.47 5.88
N GLU A 70 -3.10 19.43 6.55
CA GLU A 70 -2.22 20.42 5.92
C GLU A 70 -0.82 19.85 5.60
N GLY A 71 -0.22 19.11 6.55
CA GLY A 71 1.17 18.68 6.45
C GLY A 71 1.37 17.38 5.67
N LYS A 72 0.36 16.50 5.63
CA LYS A 72 0.51 15.12 5.14
C LYS A 72 -0.52 14.71 4.10
N ILE A 73 -1.81 14.72 4.43
CA ILE A 73 -2.85 14.10 3.59
C ILE A 73 -2.95 14.83 2.24
N PHE A 74 -3.11 16.16 2.29
CA PHE A 74 -3.20 17.03 1.12
C PHE A 74 -1.86 17.68 0.75
N ALA A 75 -0.73 17.09 1.16
CA ALA A 75 0.60 17.61 0.87
C ALA A 75 0.82 17.75 -0.66
N PRO A 76 1.41 18.86 -1.15
CA PRO A 76 1.52 19.15 -2.57
C PRO A 76 2.42 18.15 -3.30
N ARG A 77 1.85 17.41 -4.26
CA ARG A 77 2.55 16.39 -5.05
C ARG A 77 3.03 16.94 -6.39
N ARG A 78 4.11 16.35 -6.93
CA ARG A 78 4.62 16.69 -8.27
C ARG A 78 3.85 15.93 -9.34
N THR A 79 2.72 16.47 -9.77
CA THR A 79 1.93 15.96 -10.89
C THR A 79 2.53 16.39 -12.23
N GLN A 80 2.36 15.58 -13.28
CA GLN A 80 2.89 15.85 -14.63
C GLN A 80 2.34 17.15 -15.25
N ARG A 81 1.08 17.49 -14.95
CA ARG A 81 0.45 18.76 -15.26
C ARG A 81 0.13 19.48 -13.95
N GLN A 82 0.63 20.70 -13.79
CA GLN A 82 0.23 21.57 -12.69
C GLN A 82 -1.01 22.36 -13.10
N GLU A 83 -2.04 22.34 -12.26
CA GLU A 83 -3.27 23.08 -12.48
C GLU A 83 -3.23 24.41 -11.73
N ARG A 84 -3.97 25.41 -12.22
CA ARG A 84 -3.99 26.74 -11.61
C ARG A 84 -4.79 26.70 -10.31
N SER A 85 -4.25 27.29 -9.24
CA SER A 85 -4.97 27.48 -7.97
C SER A 85 -6.28 28.28 -8.19
N HIS A 86 -7.40 27.72 -7.75
CA HIS A 86 -8.69 28.41 -7.71
C HIS A 86 -8.85 29.17 -6.39
N TYR A 87 -9.32 30.42 -6.45
CA TYR A 87 -9.58 31.25 -5.29
C TYR A 87 -11.07 31.59 -5.23
N ALA A 88 -11.66 31.50 -4.05
CA ALA A 88 -13.05 31.85 -3.79
C ALA A 88 -13.14 32.67 -2.49
N LEU A 89 -14.10 33.58 -2.41
CA LEU A 89 -14.48 34.24 -1.17
C LEU A 89 -15.52 33.38 -0.46
N MET A 90 -15.30 33.12 0.82
CA MET A 90 -16.18 32.27 1.66
C MET A 90 -16.58 33.04 2.92
N THR A 91 -17.75 32.72 3.45
CA THR A 91 -18.14 33.10 4.82
C THR A 91 -17.58 32.09 5.83
N ASP A 92 -17.50 32.45 7.11
CA ASP A 92 -16.98 31.57 8.16
C ASP A 92 -17.72 30.22 8.23
N HIS A 93 -19.04 30.23 7.98
CA HIS A 93 -19.85 29.00 7.87
C HIS A 93 -19.39 28.12 6.70
N MET A 94 -19.23 28.69 5.51
CA MET A 94 -18.80 27.94 4.32
C MET A 94 -17.38 27.39 4.50
N TYR A 95 -16.50 28.13 5.18
CA TYR A 95 -15.15 27.69 5.49
C TYR A 95 -15.17 26.50 6.47
N ALA A 96 -15.97 26.58 7.55
CA ALA A 96 -16.14 25.48 8.49
C ALA A 96 -16.71 24.21 7.83
N GLU A 97 -17.75 24.34 7.00
CA GLU A 97 -18.32 23.22 6.23
C GLU A 97 -17.29 22.61 5.27
N THR A 98 -16.49 23.44 4.60
CA THR A 98 -15.39 22.97 3.72
C THR A 98 -14.34 22.20 4.52
N LEU A 99 -13.99 22.66 5.72
CA LEU A 99 -13.05 21.98 6.60
C LEU A 99 -13.55 20.60 7.04
N GLU A 100 -14.82 20.47 7.42
CA GLU A 100 -15.40 19.15 7.76
C GLU A 100 -15.40 18.21 6.55
N ARG A 101 -15.76 18.69 5.35
CA ARG A 101 -15.66 17.89 4.11
C ARG A 101 -14.24 17.41 3.83
N MET A 102 -13.24 18.28 4.02
CA MET A 102 -11.81 17.89 3.89
C MET A 102 -11.39 16.86 4.94
N LYS A 103 -11.95 16.90 6.17
CA LYS A 103 -11.74 15.85 7.18
C LYS A 103 -12.38 14.54 6.76
N ASP A 104 -13.57 14.56 6.16
CA ASP A 104 -14.29 13.37 5.72
C ASP A 104 -13.53 12.67 4.57
N GLU A 105 -13.11 13.44 3.56
CA GLU A 105 -12.24 12.97 2.48
C GLU A 105 -10.88 12.46 3.03
N GLY A 106 -10.29 13.18 3.99
CA GLY A 106 -9.05 12.77 4.64
C GLY A 106 -9.17 11.45 5.41
N ARG A 107 -10.30 11.20 6.08
CA ARG A 107 -10.60 9.90 6.72
C ARG A 107 -10.78 8.78 5.70
N HIS A 108 -11.36 9.06 4.54
CA HIS A 108 -11.48 8.08 3.45
C HIS A 108 -10.09 7.71 2.87
N PHE A 109 -9.20 8.69 2.65
CA PHE A 109 -7.83 8.42 2.19
C PHE A 109 -6.94 7.68 3.21
N LEU A 110 -7.29 7.73 4.50
CA LEU A 110 -6.60 7.03 5.59
C LEU A 110 -7.20 5.65 5.92
N GLN A 111 -8.13 5.14 5.11
CA GLN A 111 -8.63 3.78 5.29
C GLN A 111 -7.49 2.76 5.17
N PHE A 112 -7.31 1.95 6.22
CA PHE A 112 -6.30 0.90 6.19
C PHE A 112 -6.64 -0.21 5.20
N VAL A 113 -5.62 -0.70 4.50
CA VAL A 113 -5.71 -1.91 3.67
C VAL A 113 -5.86 -3.12 4.60
N PRO A 114 -6.79 -4.06 4.35
CA PRO A 114 -6.92 -5.27 5.16
C PRO A 114 -5.63 -6.08 5.13
N VAL A 115 -5.13 -6.44 6.32
CA VAL A 115 -4.03 -7.39 6.47
C VAL A 115 -4.52 -8.77 6.06
N LYS A 116 -3.69 -9.50 5.31
CA LYS A 116 -3.92 -10.90 4.95
C LYS A 116 -2.69 -11.75 5.20
N GLU A 117 -2.91 -13.03 5.48
CA GLU A 117 -1.83 -14.00 5.57
C GLU A 117 -1.18 -14.29 4.19
N PRO A 118 0.09 -14.75 4.16
CA PRO A 118 0.72 -15.20 2.92
C PRO A 118 -0.09 -16.29 2.23
N ARG A 119 -0.26 -16.18 0.91
CA ARG A 119 -0.97 -17.19 0.11
C ARG A 119 -0.25 -18.54 0.21
N ALA A 120 -1.01 -19.62 0.39
CA ALA A 120 -0.46 -20.98 0.30
C ALA A 120 -0.02 -21.31 -1.14
N ASP A 121 1.18 -21.88 -1.29
CA ASP A 121 1.75 -22.31 -2.57
C ASP A 121 1.16 -23.64 -3.11
N THR A 122 0.01 -24.07 -2.57
CA THR A 122 -0.67 -25.31 -2.98
C THR A 122 -1.32 -25.15 -4.36
N PHE A 123 -0.95 -26.02 -5.29
CA PHE A 123 -1.58 -26.13 -6.61
C PHE A 123 -2.40 -27.43 -6.71
N THR A 124 -3.47 -27.39 -7.50
CA THR A 124 -4.28 -28.57 -7.84
C THR A 124 -3.94 -29.05 -9.24
N VAL A 125 -3.60 -30.32 -9.38
CA VAL A 125 -3.46 -30.98 -10.69
C VAL A 125 -4.85 -31.44 -11.15
N LEU A 126 -5.28 -30.99 -12.33
CA LEU A 126 -6.63 -31.25 -12.85
C LEU A 126 -6.69 -32.48 -13.74
N ALA A 127 -5.64 -32.72 -14.51
CA ALA A 127 -5.43 -33.86 -15.39
C ALA A 127 -3.92 -34.15 -15.47
N ASN A 128 -3.55 -35.38 -15.82
CA ASN A 128 -2.17 -35.81 -16.03
C ASN A 128 -2.16 -36.83 -17.18
N ASP A 129 -1.79 -36.36 -18.38
CA ASP A 129 -1.91 -37.13 -19.62
C ASP A 129 -0.52 -37.56 -20.12
N GLU A 130 -0.11 -38.78 -19.79
CA GLU A 130 1.24 -39.31 -20.10
C GLU A 130 1.54 -39.38 -21.60
N GLU A 131 0.51 -39.50 -22.47
CA GLU A 131 0.66 -39.57 -23.93
C GLU A 131 1.19 -38.27 -24.56
N ILE A 132 1.07 -37.14 -23.87
CA ILE A 132 1.48 -35.81 -24.35
C ILE A 132 2.89 -35.45 -23.82
N ALA A 133 3.45 -36.26 -22.91
CA ALA A 133 4.75 -36.01 -22.30
C ALA A 133 5.88 -35.95 -23.35
N GLY A 134 6.58 -34.81 -23.40
CA GLY A 134 7.68 -34.59 -24.36
C GLY A 134 7.23 -34.21 -25.78
N PHE A 135 5.95 -33.90 -26.01
CA PHE A 135 5.46 -33.39 -27.30
C PHE A 135 5.97 -31.98 -27.63
N ASP A 136 6.13 -31.12 -26.62
CA ASP A 136 6.71 -29.78 -26.73
C ASP A 136 7.59 -29.46 -25.51
N GLU A 137 8.58 -28.58 -25.69
CA GLU A 137 9.47 -28.10 -24.63
C GLU A 137 8.87 -26.92 -23.84
N SER A 138 7.88 -26.22 -24.41
CA SER A 138 7.29 -25.02 -23.82
C SER A 138 6.15 -25.31 -22.83
N LYS A 139 5.83 -24.35 -21.96
CA LYS A 139 4.72 -24.46 -20.99
C LYS A 139 3.57 -23.57 -21.39
N PHE A 140 2.45 -24.18 -21.76
CA PHE A 140 1.22 -23.47 -22.09
C PHE A 140 0.51 -22.97 -20.83
N VAL A 141 0.01 -21.74 -20.91
CA VAL A 141 -0.85 -21.11 -19.91
C VAL A 141 -2.15 -20.71 -20.60
N PHE A 142 -3.25 -21.31 -20.16
CA PHE A 142 -4.58 -20.97 -20.62
C PHE A 142 -5.25 -20.07 -19.58
N THR A 143 -5.90 -19.01 -20.04
CA THR A 143 -6.56 -18.02 -19.18
C THR A 143 -7.89 -17.66 -19.82
N ASP A 144 -8.98 -17.80 -19.07
CA ASP A 144 -10.27 -17.30 -19.51
C ASP A 144 -10.32 -15.77 -19.35
N VAL A 145 -10.95 -15.09 -20.32
CA VAL A 145 -11.06 -13.63 -20.40
C VAL A 145 -12.51 -13.16 -20.36
N THR A 146 -13.39 -13.97 -19.75
CA THR A 146 -14.80 -13.63 -19.53
C THR A 146 -14.94 -12.37 -18.67
N PHE A 147 -15.70 -11.40 -19.17
CA PHE A 147 -15.85 -10.08 -18.53
C PHE A 147 -16.70 -10.08 -17.25
N ASP A 148 -17.50 -11.13 -17.04
CA ASP A 148 -18.47 -11.24 -15.93
C ASP A 148 -17.92 -12.01 -14.71
N ALA A 149 -16.72 -12.57 -14.81
CA ALA A 149 -16.05 -13.25 -13.70
C ALA A 149 -15.23 -12.26 -12.84
N THR A 150 -15.28 -12.42 -11.52
CA THR A 150 -14.39 -11.68 -10.61
C THR A 150 -12.98 -12.27 -10.67
N ASP A 151 -11.94 -11.44 -10.52
CA ASP A 151 -10.53 -11.85 -10.65
C ASP A 151 -10.12 -13.06 -9.79
N GLN A 152 -10.76 -13.24 -8.64
CA GLN A 152 -10.54 -14.40 -7.74
C GLN A 152 -11.14 -15.72 -8.25
N VAL A 153 -11.95 -15.67 -9.31
CA VAL A 153 -12.63 -16.80 -9.95
C VAL A 153 -11.98 -17.16 -11.30
N TYR A 154 -11.09 -16.31 -11.84
CA TYR A 154 -10.37 -16.64 -13.07
C TYR A 154 -9.50 -17.89 -12.86
N SER A 155 -9.80 -18.92 -13.66
CA SER A 155 -8.99 -20.11 -13.74
C SER A 155 -7.82 -19.89 -14.70
N ALA A 156 -6.63 -19.74 -14.12
CA ALA A 156 -5.38 -19.81 -14.87
C ALA A 156 -4.86 -21.26 -14.84
N PHE A 157 -4.93 -21.95 -15.97
CA PHE A 157 -4.46 -23.32 -16.11
C PHE A 157 -3.03 -23.32 -16.65
N ARG A 158 -2.13 -24.04 -15.97
CA ARG A 158 -0.74 -24.21 -16.38
C ARG A 158 -0.47 -25.68 -16.65
N LEU A 159 -0.03 -26.00 -17.87
CA LEU A 159 0.48 -27.34 -18.14
C LEU A 159 1.90 -27.48 -17.57
N PHE A 160 2.13 -28.64 -16.96
CA PHE A 160 3.44 -29.10 -16.51
C PHE A 160 3.77 -30.35 -17.32
N ASN A 161 4.95 -30.34 -17.97
CA ASN A 161 5.66 -31.57 -18.35
C ASN A 161 6.43 -32.10 -17.13
#